data_AF-A0A6P0NYR2-F1
#
_entry.id   AF-A0A6P0NYR2-F1
#
_cell.length_a   1.000
_cell.length_b   1.000
_cell.length_c   1.000
_cell.angle_alpha   90.00
_cell.angle_beta   90.00
_cell.angle_gamma   90.00
#
_symmetry.space_group_name_H-M   'P 1'
#
loop_
_entity.id
_entity.type
_entity.pdbx_description
1 polymer ?
#
loop_
_entity_poly.entity_id
_entity_poly.type
_entity_poly.pdbx_seq_one_letter_code
_entity_poly.pdbx_strand_id
1 'polypeptide(L)'
;MEPPTDIEKEDPDEVSPSELPDTLDVVYKNTKGLIYIQDLYSKGKASNLYTLDIESGKTVLIGSMGMHIVDIAFCGNILYGIRWRHQKTTDLVRINPTTAKTTIIGKLGNSKVASLAFSQHRKTLYAMGPQTLLRVNVKTGAGRVIRSYKSYYPFYCGGLAFDSKGRAYSDFGNNNNRQRYLMRLNHNGTPIAVGGASGIKNSGSLDFYGDRLFAIFNGQFVKYDLITGKARLVTYTEHNVPWAGMSVKLHPSINKMS
;
A
#
# COMPACT_ATOMS: atom_id res chain seq x y z
N MET A 1 22.13 -13.24 -78.23
CA MET A 1 22.70 -12.44 -77.12
C MET A 1 21.57 -11.57 -76.62
N GLU A 2 20.99 -11.92 -75.48
CA GLU A 2 20.08 -11.01 -74.75
C GLU A 2 20.91 -9.94 -74.01
N PRO A 3 20.28 -8.77 -73.76
CA PRO A 3 20.27 -8.18 -72.42
C PRO A 3 18.84 -7.79 -71.96
N PRO A 4 18.66 -7.46 -70.66
CA PRO A 4 17.49 -7.89 -69.90
C PRO A 4 16.34 -6.88 -69.79
N THR A 5 15.18 -7.45 -69.44
CA THR A 5 13.93 -6.85 -68.98
C THR A 5 14.07 -6.15 -67.63
N ASP A 6 13.51 -4.94 -67.50
CA ASP A 6 13.11 -4.38 -66.19
C ASP A 6 11.60 -4.10 -66.19
N ILE A 7 10.95 -4.72 -65.20
CA ILE A 7 9.53 -4.66 -64.88
C ILE A 7 9.41 -3.61 -63.77
N GLU A 8 8.79 -2.47 -64.05
CA GLU A 8 8.30 -1.59 -62.99
C GLU A 8 7.08 -2.27 -62.34
N LYS A 9 7.27 -2.78 -61.11
CA LYS A 9 6.17 -3.16 -60.23
C LYS A 9 5.79 -1.94 -59.40
N GLU A 10 4.52 -1.56 -59.49
CA GLU A 10 3.86 -0.71 -58.51
C GLU A 10 4.03 -1.31 -57.10
N ASP A 11 4.46 -0.48 -56.14
CA ASP A 11 4.63 -0.85 -54.74
C ASP A 11 3.34 -0.52 -53.98
N PRO A 12 2.55 -1.51 -53.52
CA PRO A 12 1.27 -1.26 -52.88
C PRO A 12 1.46 -1.27 -51.35
N ASP A 13 2.13 -0.27 -50.78
CA ASP A 13 2.25 -0.15 -49.31
C ASP A 13 2.49 1.31 -48.84
N GLU A 14 1.81 2.30 -49.43
CA GLU A 14 1.73 3.63 -48.83
C GLU A 14 0.63 3.67 -47.76
N VAL A 15 0.95 3.13 -46.57
CA VAL A 15 0.09 3.25 -45.38
C VAL A 15 0.28 4.62 -44.74
N SER A 16 -0.81 5.39 -44.63
CA SER A 16 -0.83 6.72 -44.01
C SER A 16 -0.40 6.70 -42.53
N PRO A 17 0.36 7.70 -42.04
CA PRO A 17 0.78 7.77 -40.64
C PRO A 17 -0.34 8.32 -39.75
N SER A 18 -1.34 7.50 -39.44
CA SER A 18 -2.23 7.72 -38.28
C SER A 18 -2.99 6.43 -37.92
N GLU A 19 -3.02 6.11 -36.63
CA GLU A 19 -3.85 5.08 -35.96
C GLU A 19 -3.19 3.74 -35.54
N LEU A 20 -1.91 3.76 -35.14
CA LEU A 20 -1.46 2.81 -34.12
C LEU A 20 -1.43 3.56 -32.78
N PRO A 21 -2.30 3.23 -31.80
CA PRO A 21 -2.11 3.75 -30.46
C PRO A 21 -0.74 3.27 -29.98
N ASP A 22 0.11 4.19 -29.54
CA ASP A 22 1.45 3.91 -29.03
C ASP A 22 1.39 2.77 -28.03
N THR A 23 1.73 1.57 -28.50
CA THR A 23 1.80 0.36 -27.67
C THR A 23 2.86 0.56 -26.58
N LEU A 24 3.83 1.45 -26.81
CA LEU A 24 4.78 1.94 -25.82
C LEU A 24 4.12 2.76 -24.70
N ASP A 25 3.15 3.62 -24.97
CA ASP A 25 2.46 4.40 -23.92
C ASP A 25 1.51 3.54 -23.08
N VAL A 26 0.92 2.51 -23.66
CA VAL A 26 0.14 1.49 -22.93
C VAL A 26 1.05 0.59 -22.09
N VAL A 27 2.25 0.27 -22.59
CA VAL A 27 3.26 -0.48 -21.85
C VAL A 27 3.90 0.37 -20.74
N TYR A 28 4.11 1.67 -20.94
CA TYR A 28 4.58 2.59 -19.90
C TYR A 28 3.52 2.83 -18.81
N LYS A 29 2.22 2.87 -19.15
CA LYS A 29 1.13 2.80 -18.15
C LYS A 29 1.15 1.50 -17.33
N ASN A 30 1.72 0.42 -17.86
CA ASN A 30 1.80 -0.91 -17.23
C ASN A 30 3.08 -1.16 -16.41
N THR A 31 4.02 -0.21 -16.32
CA THR A 31 5.26 -0.34 -15.51
C THR A 31 5.10 0.11 -14.06
N LYS A 32 3.93 0.66 -13.75
CA LYS A 32 3.58 1.35 -12.52
C LYS A 32 2.71 0.41 -11.68
N GLY A 33 3.18 0.03 -10.47
CA GLY A 33 2.48 -0.94 -9.62
C GLY A 33 0.99 -0.62 -9.41
N LEU A 34 0.14 -1.64 -9.26
CA LEU A 34 -1.29 -1.44 -8.99
C LEU A 34 -1.49 -1.12 -7.51
N ILE A 35 -2.15 -0.02 -7.19
CA ILE A 35 -2.48 0.34 -5.81
C ILE A 35 -3.83 -0.23 -5.45
N TYR A 36 -3.86 -1.01 -4.38
CA TYR A 36 -5.07 -1.51 -3.76
C TYR A 36 -5.35 -0.69 -2.51
N ILE A 37 -6.62 -0.32 -2.33
CA ILE A 37 -7.08 0.40 -1.14
C ILE A 37 -8.31 -0.29 -0.57
N GLN A 38 -8.54 -0.06 0.71
CA GLN A 38 -9.57 -0.75 1.46
C GLN A 38 -10.30 0.22 2.39
N ASP A 39 -11.64 0.20 2.34
CA ASP A 39 -12.48 1.09 3.15
C ASP A 39 -12.70 0.56 4.57
N LEU A 40 -12.86 1.47 5.52
CA LEU A 40 -13.24 1.17 6.90
C LEU A 40 -14.69 1.55 7.12
N TYR A 41 -15.59 0.58 6.98
CA TYR A 41 -16.93 0.77 7.50
C TYR A 41 -16.95 0.68 9.04
N SER A 42 -17.97 1.29 9.63
CA SER A 42 -18.28 1.19 11.06
C SER A 42 -18.20 -0.27 11.55
N LYS A 43 -17.75 -0.43 12.80
CA LYS A 43 -17.60 -1.73 13.48
C LYS A 43 -18.80 -2.65 13.21
N GLY A 44 -18.54 -3.82 12.65
CA GLY A 44 -19.56 -4.84 12.35
C GLY A 44 -20.02 -4.90 10.90
N LYS A 45 -19.59 -3.96 10.04
CA LYS A 45 -19.79 -4.05 8.59
C LYS A 45 -18.57 -4.65 7.88
N ALA A 46 -18.82 -5.32 6.77
CA ALA A 46 -17.77 -5.81 5.89
C ALA A 46 -17.10 -4.65 5.16
N SER A 47 -15.76 -4.71 5.07
CA SER A 47 -14.97 -3.80 4.26
C SER A 47 -15.02 -4.22 2.79
N ASN A 48 -14.77 -3.27 1.89
CA ASN A 48 -14.63 -3.47 0.46
C ASN A 48 -13.18 -3.22 0.01
N LEU A 49 -12.78 -3.92 -1.05
CA LEU A 49 -11.50 -3.76 -1.71
C LEU A 49 -11.66 -3.02 -3.03
N TYR A 50 -10.74 -2.09 -3.31
CA TYR A 50 -10.72 -1.29 -4.53
C TYR A 50 -9.32 -1.25 -5.13
N THR A 51 -9.24 -0.90 -6.41
CA THR A 51 -8.02 -0.32 -6.99
C THR A 51 -8.11 1.21 -6.98
N LEU A 52 -6.95 1.87 -6.97
CA LEU A 52 -6.81 3.33 -7.01
C LEU A 52 -5.88 3.74 -8.16
N ASP A 53 -6.37 4.64 -9.01
CA ASP A 53 -5.54 5.44 -9.90
C ASP A 53 -5.04 6.68 -9.16
N ILE A 54 -3.72 6.85 -9.03
CA ILE A 54 -3.13 7.95 -8.26
C ILE A 54 -3.18 9.29 -8.98
N GLU A 55 -3.28 9.28 -10.30
CA GLU A 55 -3.24 10.49 -11.12
C GLU A 55 -4.63 11.14 -11.13
N SER A 56 -5.68 10.34 -11.28
CA SER A 56 -7.06 10.82 -11.30
C SER A 56 -7.79 10.71 -9.97
N GLY A 57 -7.27 9.92 -9.01
CA GLY A 57 -7.99 9.58 -7.78
C GLY A 57 -9.17 8.63 -7.99
N LYS A 58 -9.34 8.09 -9.20
CA LYS A 58 -10.44 7.19 -9.53
C LYS A 58 -10.29 5.88 -8.78
N THR A 59 -11.40 5.38 -8.26
CA THR A 59 -11.43 4.11 -7.53
C THR A 59 -12.33 3.11 -8.24
N VAL A 60 -11.89 1.86 -8.35
CA VAL A 60 -12.70 0.79 -8.94
C VAL A 60 -12.94 -0.29 -7.90
N LEU A 61 -14.21 -0.53 -7.56
CA LEU A 61 -14.62 -1.58 -6.64
C LEU A 61 -14.29 -2.96 -7.20
N ILE A 62 -13.60 -3.76 -6.40
CA ILE A 62 -13.32 -5.17 -6.70
C ILE A 62 -14.39 -6.06 -6.06
N GLY A 63 -14.75 -5.77 -4.81
CA GLY A 63 -15.81 -6.49 -4.12
C GLY A 63 -15.74 -6.37 -2.61
N SER A 64 -16.75 -6.96 -1.96
CA SER A 64 -16.79 -7.06 -0.50
C SER A 64 -15.86 -8.16 0.01
N MET A 65 -15.13 -7.86 1.09
CA MET A 65 -14.29 -8.83 1.78
C MET A 65 -15.07 -9.67 2.80
N GLY A 66 -16.35 -9.41 3.03
CA GLY A 66 -17.18 -10.17 3.99
C GLY A 66 -16.71 -10.09 5.45
N MET A 67 -15.67 -9.31 5.75
CA MET A 67 -15.04 -9.19 7.06
C MET A 67 -14.68 -7.73 7.33
N HIS A 68 -14.63 -7.36 8.61
CA HIS A 68 -14.14 -6.05 9.05
C HIS A 68 -12.61 -6.04 9.05
N ILE A 69 -12.04 -5.52 7.97
CA ILE A 69 -10.59 -5.42 7.74
C ILE A 69 -10.12 -4.01 8.11
N VAL A 70 -8.90 -3.87 8.63
CA VAL A 70 -8.38 -2.57 9.08
C VAL A 70 -7.05 -2.15 8.45
N ASP A 71 -6.36 -3.06 7.78
CA ASP A 71 -5.23 -2.74 6.91
C ASP A 71 -4.98 -3.94 5.98
N ILE A 72 -4.25 -3.69 4.88
CA ILE A 72 -3.90 -4.69 3.87
C ILE A 72 -2.42 -4.55 3.48
N ALA A 73 -1.78 -5.65 3.08
CA ALA A 73 -0.40 -5.64 2.60
C ALA A 73 -0.14 -6.76 1.59
N PHE A 74 0.49 -6.43 0.47
CA PHE A 74 1.06 -7.41 -0.44
C PHE A 74 2.37 -8.00 0.10
N CYS A 75 2.46 -9.32 0.12
CA CYS A 75 3.69 -10.08 0.28
C CYS A 75 3.91 -10.85 -1.02
N GLY A 76 4.75 -10.30 -1.89
CA GLY A 76 4.81 -10.72 -3.30
C GLY A 76 3.44 -10.56 -3.97
N ASN A 77 2.92 -11.66 -4.52
CA ASN A 77 1.61 -11.69 -5.19
C ASN A 77 0.42 -12.00 -4.27
N ILE A 78 0.66 -12.21 -2.97
CA ILE A 78 -0.38 -12.58 -2.03
C ILE A 78 -0.78 -11.35 -1.21
N LEU A 79 -2.06 -10.99 -1.26
CA LEU A 79 -2.62 -9.93 -0.44
C LEU A 79 -3.04 -10.51 0.91
N TYR A 80 -2.54 -9.91 1.98
CA TYR A 80 -2.93 -10.19 3.35
C TYR A 80 -3.70 -9.01 3.93
N GLY A 81 -4.50 -9.28 4.97
CA GLY A 81 -5.18 -8.24 5.72
C GLY A 81 -5.27 -8.55 7.21
N ILE A 82 -5.59 -7.51 7.98
CA ILE A 82 -5.87 -7.62 9.42
C ILE A 82 -7.38 -7.58 9.63
N ARG A 83 -7.93 -8.66 10.17
CA ARG A 83 -9.32 -8.69 10.64
C ARG A 83 -9.38 -8.30 12.11
N TRP A 84 -10.16 -7.27 12.44
CA TRP A 84 -10.47 -6.96 13.84
C TRP A 84 -11.61 -7.82 14.36
N ARG A 85 -11.39 -8.46 15.52
CA ARG A 85 -12.43 -9.17 16.27
C ARG A 85 -12.93 -8.33 17.44
N HIS A 86 -14.13 -8.65 17.94
CA HIS A 86 -14.77 -7.91 19.04
C HIS A 86 -13.95 -7.93 20.36
N GLN A 87 -13.11 -8.94 20.58
CA GLN A 87 -12.39 -9.20 21.84
C GLN A 87 -10.91 -8.72 21.83
N LYS A 88 -10.62 -7.56 21.22
CA LYS A 88 -9.25 -6.97 21.11
C LYS A 88 -8.18 -7.83 20.42
N THR A 89 -8.55 -8.97 19.84
CA THR A 89 -7.66 -9.84 19.08
C THR A 89 -7.82 -9.57 17.59
N THR A 90 -6.79 -9.94 16.84
CA THR A 90 -6.75 -9.75 15.39
C THR A 90 -6.36 -11.05 14.71
N ASP A 91 -6.95 -11.31 13.56
CA ASP A 91 -6.59 -12.44 12.70
C ASP A 91 -5.84 -11.94 11.48
N LEU A 92 -4.87 -12.71 11.02
CA LEU A 92 -4.33 -12.59 9.67
C LEU A 92 -5.28 -13.31 8.72
N VAL A 93 -5.66 -12.63 7.64
CA VAL A 93 -6.44 -13.20 6.55
C VAL A 93 -5.66 -13.11 5.25
N ARG A 94 -5.89 -14.06 4.34
CA ARG A 94 -5.56 -13.94 2.93
C ARG A 94 -6.73 -13.32 2.20
N ILE A 95 -6.48 -12.43 1.26
CA ILE A 95 -7.49 -11.77 0.43
C ILE A 95 -7.18 -12.11 -1.03
N ASN A 96 -8.19 -12.51 -1.79
CA ASN A 96 -8.05 -12.65 -3.23
C ASN A 96 -8.16 -11.24 -3.88
N PRO A 97 -7.10 -10.73 -4.53
CA PRO A 97 -7.11 -9.37 -5.07
C PRO A 97 -8.01 -9.19 -6.29
N THR A 98 -8.55 -10.25 -6.90
CA THR A 98 -9.48 -10.13 -8.04
C THR A 98 -10.95 -10.30 -7.66
N THR A 99 -11.23 -10.92 -6.50
CA THR A 99 -12.61 -11.22 -6.07
C THR A 99 -12.96 -10.72 -4.67
N ALA A 100 -11.99 -10.11 -3.96
CA ALA A 100 -12.06 -9.71 -2.55
C ALA A 100 -12.33 -10.85 -1.55
N LYS A 101 -12.52 -12.11 -2.00
CA LYS A 101 -12.78 -13.26 -1.12
C LYS A 101 -11.67 -13.43 -0.09
N THR A 102 -12.05 -13.56 1.18
CA THR A 102 -11.12 -13.69 2.30
C THR A 102 -11.07 -15.10 2.87
N THR A 103 -9.89 -15.52 3.32
CA THR A 103 -9.69 -16.79 4.04
C THR A 103 -8.87 -16.51 5.30
N ILE A 104 -9.35 -16.97 6.46
CA ILE A 104 -8.63 -16.82 7.72
C ILE A 104 -7.42 -17.74 7.73
N ILE A 105 -6.27 -17.21 8.14
CA ILE A 105 -5.03 -17.98 8.29
C ILE A 105 -4.81 -18.34 9.75
N GLY A 106 -4.94 -17.36 10.64
CA GLY A 106 -4.76 -17.56 12.08
C GLY A 106 -4.62 -16.27 12.85
N LYS A 107 -4.43 -16.38 14.17
CA LYS A 107 -4.41 -15.23 15.08
C LYS A 107 -3.05 -14.53 15.05
N LEU A 108 -3.04 -13.21 14.91
CA LEU A 108 -1.84 -12.36 15.02
C LEU A 108 -1.31 -12.24 16.45
N GLY A 109 -2.08 -12.71 17.44
CA GLY A 109 -1.71 -12.75 18.85
C GLY A 109 -2.76 -12.08 19.74
N ASN A 110 -2.36 -11.75 20.98
CA ASN A 110 -3.23 -11.16 22.00
C ASN A 110 -3.23 -9.62 22.00
N SER A 111 -2.58 -8.99 21.01
CA SER A 111 -2.50 -7.54 20.87
C SER A 111 -3.34 -7.04 19.71
N LYS A 112 -3.98 -5.88 19.90
CA LYS A 112 -4.70 -5.18 18.84
C LYS A 112 -3.70 -4.45 17.95
N VAL A 113 -3.47 -4.96 16.76
CA VAL A 113 -2.69 -4.30 15.70
C VAL A 113 -3.62 -3.59 14.73
N ALA A 114 -3.13 -2.50 14.14
CA ALA A 114 -3.89 -1.64 13.24
C ALA A 114 -3.22 -1.46 11.87
N SER A 115 -1.94 -1.82 11.74
CA SER A 115 -1.24 -1.74 10.47
C SER A 115 -0.46 -3.00 10.12
N LEU A 116 -0.33 -3.27 8.82
CA LEU A 116 0.35 -4.41 8.21
C LEU A 116 1.30 -3.91 7.12
N ALA A 117 2.55 -4.37 7.10
CA ALA A 117 3.51 -3.97 6.09
C ALA A 117 4.51 -5.07 5.76
N PHE A 118 4.78 -5.28 4.48
CA PHE A 118 5.78 -6.25 4.05
C PHE A 118 7.11 -5.55 3.77
N SER A 119 8.17 -6.05 4.39
CA SER A 119 9.54 -5.64 4.04
C SER A 119 10.07 -6.57 2.96
N GLN A 120 10.19 -6.06 1.72
CA GLN A 120 10.80 -6.79 0.60
C GLN A 120 12.24 -7.20 0.94
N HIS A 121 13.03 -6.27 1.48
CA HIS A 121 14.41 -6.50 1.91
C HIS A 121 14.54 -7.66 2.91
N ARG A 122 13.64 -7.74 3.90
CA ARG A 122 13.69 -8.76 4.96
C ARG A 122 12.83 -10.00 4.64
N LYS A 123 12.14 -10.01 3.50
CA LYS A 123 11.15 -11.01 3.11
C LYS A 123 10.19 -11.38 4.26
N THR A 124 9.74 -10.38 5.00
CA THR A 124 9.01 -10.56 6.26
C THR A 124 7.84 -9.58 6.36
N LEU A 125 6.69 -10.10 6.78
CA LEU A 125 5.49 -9.33 7.09
C LEU A 125 5.54 -8.87 8.55
N TYR A 126 5.24 -7.60 8.77
CA TYR A 126 5.18 -6.97 10.09
C TYR A 126 3.78 -6.43 10.35
N ALA A 127 3.36 -6.48 11.60
CA ALA A 127 2.14 -5.84 12.04
C ALA A 127 2.45 -4.90 13.21
N MET A 128 1.78 -3.76 13.26
CA MET A 128 2.00 -2.76 14.30
C MET A 128 0.69 -2.33 14.92
N GLY A 129 0.70 -2.17 16.23
CA GLY A 129 -0.36 -1.54 17.00
C GLY A 129 0.23 -0.52 17.97
N PRO A 130 -0.62 0.13 18.79
CA PRO A 130 -0.19 1.21 19.68
C PRO A 130 0.94 0.85 20.66
N GLN A 131 1.04 -0.43 21.02
CA GLN A 131 1.96 -0.92 22.06
C GLN A 131 2.92 -1.99 21.57
N THR A 132 2.77 -2.48 20.34
CA THR A 132 3.55 -3.61 19.85
C THR A 132 3.91 -3.49 18.39
N LEU A 133 5.12 -3.91 18.07
CA LEU A 133 5.53 -4.28 16.73
C LEU A 133 5.72 -5.80 16.71
N LEU A 134 5.11 -6.45 15.73
CA LEU A 134 5.08 -7.89 15.56
C LEU A 134 5.76 -8.28 14.26
N ARG A 135 6.50 -9.40 14.28
CA ARG A 135 6.84 -10.17 13.09
C ARG A 135 5.78 -11.23 12.88
N VAL A 136 5.24 -11.35 11.67
CA VAL A 136 4.12 -12.25 11.36
C VAL A 136 4.61 -13.49 10.61
N ASN A 137 4.17 -14.67 11.05
CA ASN A 137 4.28 -15.90 10.28
C ASN A 137 3.08 -16.01 9.33
N VAL A 138 3.32 -15.84 8.03
CA VAL A 138 2.25 -15.83 7.02
C VAL A 138 1.59 -17.20 6.78
N LYS A 139 2.21 -18.31 7.22
CA LYS A 139 1.63 -19.66 7.10
C LYS A 139 0.62 -19.95 8.21
N THR A 140 0.88 -19.45 9.42
CA THR A 140 0.07 -19.76 10.62
C THR A 140 -0.73 -18.55 11.13
N GLY A 141 -0.45 -17.36 10.62
CA GLY A 141 -0.98 -16.10 11.14
C GLY A 141 -0.33 -15.62 12.44
N ALA A 142 0.50 -16.44 13.10
CA ALA A 142 1.05 -16.14 14.42
C ALA A 142 1.99 -14.92 14.39
N GLY A 143 1.71 -13.92 15.22
CA GLY A 143 2.58 -12.79 15.47
C GLY A 143 3.54 -13.03 16.63
N ARG A 144 4.82 -12.74 16.42
CA ARG A 144 5.85 -12.70 17.46
C ARG A 144 6.20 -11.26 17.77
N VAL A 145 6.05 -10.84 19.01
CA VAL A 145 6.46 -9.50 19.46
C VAL A 145 7.96 -9.32 19.23
N ILE A 146 8.32 -8.26 18.51
CA ILE A 146 9.73 -7.84 18.37
C ILE A 146 10.03 -6.61 19.22
N ARG A 147 9.02 -5.79 19.48
CA ARG A 147 9.14 -4.64 20.36
C ARG A 147 7.83 -4.38 21.08
N SER A 148 7.93 -4.16 22.38
CA SER A 148 6.86 -3.60 23.20
C SER A 148 7.20 -2.15 23.54
N TYR A 149 6.18 -1.30 23.57
CA TYR A 149 6.31 0.10 23.97
C TYR A 149 5.74 0.26 25.40
N LYS A 150 6.53 0.88 26.31
CA LYS A 150 6.26 0.94 27.77
C LYS A 150 5.12 1.89 28.18
N SER A 151 4.58 2.67 27.25
CA SER A 151 3.40 3.49 27.46
C SER A 151 2.59 3.45 26.17
N TYR A 152 1.34 3.93 26.20
CA TYR A 152 0.82 4.57 24.99
C TYR A 152 1.86 5.64 24.67
N TYR A 153 2.77 5.37 23.72
CA TYR A 153 3.26 6.43 22.85
C TYR A 153 1.97 7.22 22.54
N PRO A 154 1.87 8.53 22.86
CA PRO A 154 0.62 9.30 22.79
C PRO A 154 0.17 9.51 21.33
N PHE A 155 0.27 8.45 20.54
CA PHE A 155 0.39 8.35 19.12
C PHE A 155 -0.39 7.12 18.70
N TYR A 156 -1.63 7.36 18.30
CA TYR A 156 -2.31 6.47 17.37
C TYR A 156 -1.38 6.25 16.17
N CYS A 157 -0.78 5.07 16.05
CA CYS A 157 -0.09 4.69 14.83
C CYS A 157 -1.14 4.62 13.71
N GLY A 158 -0.96 5.36 12.62
CA GLY A 158 -1.76 5.15 11.41
C GLY A 158 -1.20 3.95 10.65
N GLY A 159 -0.28 4.19 9.72
CA GLY A 159 0.31 3.14 8.89
C GLY A 159 1.74 2.75 9.28
N LEU A 160 2.20 1.63 8.73
CA LEU A 160 3.58 1.17 8.68
C LEU A 160 3.93 0.92 7.21
N ALA A 161 5.09 1.36 6.76
CA ALA A 161 5.59 1.08 5.42
C ALA A 161 7.09 0.81 5.46
N PHE A 162 7.58 -0.01 4.53
CA PHE A 162 9.01 -0.24 4.35
C PHE A 162 9.45 0.27 2.99
N ASP A 163 10.56 0.98 2.94
CA ASP A 163 11.19 1.26 1.66
C ASP A 163 11.97 0.04 1.13
N SER A 164 12.50 0.17 -0.08
CA SER A 164 13.29 -0.88 -0.75
C SER A 164 14.55 -1.30 0.03
N LYS A 165 15.08 -0.43 0.89
CA LYS A 165 16.25 -0.68 1.75
C LYS A 165 15.86 -1.29 3.10
N GLY A 166 14.58 -1.57 3.33
CA GLY A 166 14.07 -2.15 4.56
C GLY A 166 14.04 -1.17 5.74
N ARG A 167 14.08 0.14 5.50
CA ARG A 167 13.85 1.17 6.51
C ARG A 167 12.34 1.30 6.72
N ALA A 168 11.91 1.22 7.98
CA ALA A 168 10.50 1.32 8.35
C ALA A 168 10.11 2.77 8.63
N TYR A 169 8.94 3.16 8.12
CA TYR A 169 8.32 4.45 8.32
C TYR A 169 6.92 4.26 8.86
N SER A 170 6.49 5.16 9.73
CA SER A 170 5.14 5.16 10.28
C SER A 170 4.75 6.56 10.69
N ASP A 171 3.46 6.88 10.67
CA ASP A 171 2.98 8.15 11.21
C ASP A 171 2.49 7.98 12.65
N PHE A 172 2.85 8.95 13.48
CA PHE A 172 2.52 8.99 14.89
C PHE A 172 1.81 10.33 15.17
N GLY A 173 0.60 10.30 15.72
CA GLY A 173 -0.18 11.51 16.01
C GLY A 173 -0.18 11.97 17.46
N ASN A 174 0.26 13.19 17.81
CA ASN A 174 0.20 13.66 19.19
C ASN A 174 -1.27 13.86 19.65
N ASN A 175 -1.68 13.16 20.71
CA ASN A 175 -3.02 13.24 21.31
C ASN A 175 -3.49 14.66 21.67
N ASN A 176 -2.57 15.59 21.99
CA ASN A 176 -2.96 16.91 22.51
C ASN A 176 -3.32 17.91 21.40
N ASN A 177 -2.69 17.79 20.22
CA ASN A 177 -2.83 18.78 19.12
C ASN A 177 -3.29 18.17 17.79
N ARG A 178 -3.64 16.86 17.76
CA ARG A 178 -3.95 16.09 16.55
C ARG A 178 -2.88 16.23 15.45
N GLN A 179 -1.65 16.55 15.80
CA GLN A 179 -0.58 16.76 14.83
C GLN A 179 0.12 15.44 14.55
N ARG A 180 0.27 15.08 13.28
CA ARG A 180 1.02 13.89 12.88
C ARG A 180 2.49 14.22 12.64
N TYR A 181 3.33 13.23 12.87
CA TYR A 181 4.76 13.25 12.58
C TYR A 181 5.10 11.98 11.81
N LEU A 182 5.87 12.12 10.73
CA LEU A 182 6.50 10.98 10.11
C LEU A 182 7.65 10.51 11.00
N MET A 183 7.62 9.24 11.38
CA MET A 183 8.67 8.59 12.14
C MET A 183 9.36 7.54 11.29
N ARG A 184 10.68 7.44 11.44
CA ARG A 184 11.48 6.31 10.98
C ARG A 184 11.77 5.40 12.16
N LEU A 185 11.54 4.11 12.03
CA LEU A 185 11.91 3.14 13.07
C LEU A 185 13.38 2.76 12.90
N ASN A 186 14.17 2.84 13.99
CA ASN A 186 15.53 2.34 14.00
C ASN A 186 15.57 0.80 14.01
N HIS A 187 16.77 0.21 14.03
CA HIS A 187 16.94 -1.26 14.00
C HIS A 187 16.18 -1.98 15.14
N ASN A 188 16.04 -1.33 16.30
CA ASN A 188 15.36 -1.89 17.47
C ASN A 188 13.86 -1.52 17.51
N GLY A 189 13.32 -0.90 16.46
CA GLY A 189 11.93 -0.46 16.39
C GLY A 189 11.64 0.83 17.17
N THR A 190 12.63 1.54 17.69
CA THR A 190 12.42 2.84 18.34
C THR A 190 12.12 3.90 17.25
N PRO A 191 11.00 4.65 17.37
CA PRO A 191 10.67 5.71 16.42
C PRO A 191 11.60 6.93 16.59
N ILE A 192 12.03 7.49 15.46
CA ILE A 192 12.82 8.71 15.34
C ILE A 192 12.07 9.65 14.39
N ALA A 193 11.80 10.88 14.81
CA ALA A 193 11.12 11.86 13.95
C ALA A 193 11.93 12.15 12.69
N VAL A 194 11.22 12.21 11.56
CA VAL A 194 11.74 12.69 10.28
C VAL A 194 11.35 14.16 10.18
N GLY A 195 12.28 15.05 10.49
CA GLY A 195 12.04 16.49 10.45
C GLY A 195 10.98 16.95 11.45
N GLY A 196 10.06 17.79 10.97
CA GLY A 196 9.02 18.43 11.78
C GLY A 196 7.65 17.78 11.67
N ALA A 197 6.63 18.50 12.13
CA ALA A 197 5.26 18.08 11.98
C ALA A 197 4.85 17.94 10.50
N SER A 198 4.03 16.93 10.21
CA SER A 198 3.66 16.61 8.84
C SER A 198 2.70 17.60 8.19
N GLY A 199 2.03 18.43 8.99
CA GLY A 199 0.99 19.35 8.52
C GLY A 199 -0.38 18.69 8.29
N ILE A 200 -0.50 17.37 8.44
CA ILE A 200 -1.78 16.66 8.40
C ILE A 200 -2.27 16.28 9.79
N LYS A 201 -3.58 16.26 9.97
CA LYS A 201 -4.23 15.95 11.26
C LYS A 201 -4.48 14.46 11.46
N ASN A 202 -4.61 13.73 10.35
CA ASN A 202 -4.82 12.30 10.34
C ASN A 202 -4.07 11.67 9.19
N SER A 203 -3.64 10.44 9.41
CA SER A 203 -3.08 9.57 8.40
C SER A 203 -3.66 8.18 8.66
N GLY A 204 -4.06 7.52 7.58
CA GLY A 204 -4.58 6.16 7.58
C GLY A 204 -3.44 5.22 7.30
N SER A 205 -3.51 4.46 6.21
CA SER A 205 -2.46 3.53 5.81
C SER A 205 -1.35 4.22 5.01
N LEU A 206 -0.16 3.63 5.08
CA LEU A 206 1.06 4.09 4.42
C LEU A 206 1.58 2.97 3.52
N ASP A 207 2.05 3.31 2.32
CA ASP A 207 2.86 2.39 1.53
C ASP A 207 3.78 3.16 0.58
N PHE A 208 4.85 2.48 0.15
CA PHE A 208 5.76 3.00 -0.85
C PHE A 208 5.27 2.64 -2.25
N TYR A 209 5.21 3.67 -3.09
CA TYR A 209 5.02 3.52 -4.53
C TYR A 209 6.29 4.00 -5.23
N GLY A 210 7.11 3.03 -5.65
CA GLY A 210 8.50 3.30 -6.02
C GLY A 210 9.31 3.74 -4.79
N ASP A 211 9.97 4.88 -4.89
CA ASP A 211 10.77 5.49 -3.83
C ASP A 211 10.00 6.53 -2.99
N ARG A 212 8.70 6.70 -3.28
CA ARG A 212 7.85 7.74 -2.67
C ARG A 212 6.90 7.13 -1.66
N LEU A 213 6.87 7.71 -0.47
CA LEU A 213 5.93 7.34 0.59
C LEU A 213 4.62 8.10 0.44
N PHE A 214 3.52 7.36 0.34
CA PHE A 214 2.17 7.91 0.29
C PHE A 214 1.37 7.49 1.52
N ALA A 215 0.34 8.27 1.80
CA ALA A 215 -0.69 7.93 2.77
C ALA A 215 -2.07 8.17 2.18
N ILE A 216 -3.04 7.38 2.64
CA ILE A 216 -4.44 7.60 2.31
C ILE A 216 -5.29 7.69 3.58
N PHE A 217 -6.20 8.66 3.62
CA PHE A 217 -7.14 8.84 4.73
C PHE A 217 -8.30 9.75 4.34
N ASN A 218 -9.55 9.37 4.67
CA ASN A 218 -10.76 10.18 4.43
C ASN A 218 -10.77 10.85 3.04
N GLY A 219 -10.60 10.03 2.01
CA GLY A 219 -10.49 10.47 0.62
C GLY A 219 -9.24 11.28 0.24
N GLN A 220 -8.36 11.65 1.16
CA GLN A 220 -7.13 12.36 0.84
C GLN A 220 -6.02 11.37 0.51
N PHE A 221 -5.38 11.57 -0.64
CA PHE A 221 -4.14 10.89 -1.01
C PHE A 221 -2.99 11.89 -0.90
N VAL A 222 -2.05 11.64 0.02
CA VAL A 222 -0.96 12.57 0.34
C VAL A 222 0.39 11.91 0.13
N LYS A 223 1.39 12.71 -0.23
CA LYS A 223 2.78 12.28 -0.34
C LYS A 223 3.60 12.90 0.80
N TYR A 224 4.44 12.09 1.44
CA TYR A 224 5.40 12.56 2.42
C TYR A 224 6.73 12.96 1.79
N ASP A 225 7.32 14.02 2.32
CA ASP A 225 8.72 14.37 2.15
C ASP A 225 9.55 13.67 3.24
N LEU A 226 10.50 12.83 2.82
CA LEU A 226 11.28 11.97 3.72
C LEU A 226 12.47 12.68 4.40
N ILE A 227 12.62 13.99 4.21
CA ILE A 227 13.65 14.82 4.85
C ILE A 227 12.97 15.70 5.91
N THR A 228 11.93 16.41 5.51
CA THR A 228 11.22 17.40 6.35
C THR A 228 10.07 16.80 7.15
N GLY A 229 9.56 15.63 6.75
CA GLY A 229 8.40 14.99 7.35
C GLY A 229 7.05 15.56 6.91
N LYS A 230 7.04 16.63 6.10
CA LYS A 230 5.82 17.29 5.62
C LYS A 230 5.07 16.40 4.62
N ALA A 231 3.75 16.39 4.74
CA ALA A 231 2.86 15.76 3.77
C ALA A 231 2.24 16.83 2.86
N ARG A 232 2.12 16.52 1.57
CA ARG A 232 1.45 17.35 0.56
C ARG A 232 0.31 16.56 -0.07
N LEU A 233 -0.85 17.18 -0.22
CA LEU A 233 -1.96 16.62 -0.98
C LEU A 233 -1.53 16.37 -2.44
N VAL A 234 -1.85 15.17 -2.92
CA VAL A 234 -1.65 14.76 -4.31
C VAL A 234 -2.97 14.87 -5.05
N THR A 235 -3.99 14.18 -4.55
CA THR A 235 -5.35 14.18 -5.10
C THR A 235 -6.36 13.79 -4.03
N TYR A 236 -7.65 13.92 -4.35
CA TYR A 236 -8.74 13.31 -3.61
C TYR A 236 -9.20 12.05 -4.34
N THR A 237 -9.59 11.02 -3.60
CA THR A 237 -10.27 9.87 -4.20
C THR A 237 -11.70 10.24 -4.57
N GLU A 238 -12.18 9.70 -5.69
CA GLU A 238 -13.54 9.92 -6.19
C GLU A 238 -14.61 9.63 -5.12
N HIS A 239 -14.41 8.60 -4.32
CA HIS A 239 -15.23 8.32 -3.14
C HIS A 239 -14.60 8.89 -1.87
N ASN A 240 -15.31 9.80 -1.20
CA ASN A 240 -14.89 10.34 0.08
C ASN A 240 -15.34 9.43 1.24
N VAL A 241 -14.72 8.26 1.35
CA VAL A 241 -14.95 7.29 2.42
C VAL A 241 -13.75 7.21 3.37
N PRO A 242 -13.95 6.70 4.60
CA PRO A 242 -12.83 6.41 5.49
C PRO A 242 -11.99 5.26 4.91
N TRP A 243 -10.82 5.56 4.36
CA TRP A 243 -9.86 4.55 3.93
C TRP A 243 -9.05 4.03 5.13
N ALA A 244 -8.93 2.70 5.25
CA ALA A 244 -8.19 2.01 6.31
C ALA A 244 -6.86 1.46 5.85
N GLY A 245 -6.84 0.83 4.67
CA GLY A 245 -5.68 0.10 4.17
C GLY A 245 -5.26 0.53 2.78
N MET A 246 -3.96 0.45 2.51
CA MET A 246 -3.36 0.68 1.21
C MET A 246 -2.21 -0.28 1.01
N SER A 247 -2.13 -0.91 -0.16
CA SER A 247 -0.94 -1.64 -0.54
C SER A 247 -0.67 -1.64 -2.03
N VAL A 248 0.61 -1.50 -2.39
CA VAL A 248 1.09 -1.51 -3.76
C VAL A 248 1.48 -2.93 -4.17
N LYS A 249 0.85 -3.44 -5.23
CA LYS A 249 1.31 -4.65 -5.93
C LYS A 249 2.38 -4.25 -6.95
N LEU A 250 3.63 -4.59 -6.67
CA LEU A 250 4.74 -4.36 -7.58
C LEU A 250 4.63 -5.25 -8.83
N HIS A 251 4.90 -4.69 -10.01
CA HIS A 251 4.99 -5.47 -11.24
C HIS A 251 6.33 -6.24 -11.27
N PRO A 252 6.36 -7.52 -11.72
CA PRO A 252 7.57 -8.35 -11.70
C PRO A 252 8.78 -7.77 -12.46
N SER A 253 8.57 -6.86 -13.41
CA SER A 253 9.64 -6.26 -14.22
C SER A 253 10.54 -5.27 -13.49
N ILE A 254 10.19 -4.86 -12.26
CA ILE A 254 11.02 -3.94 -11.46
C ILE A 254 12.25 -4.64 -10.84
N ASN A 255 12.29 -5.98 -10.84
CA ASN A 255 13.40 -6.75 -10.26
C ASN A 255 14.63 -6.91 -11.18
N LYS A 256 14.69 -6.23 -12.33
CA LYS A 256 15.80 -6.37 -13.31
C LYS A 256 16.75 -5.18 -13.40
N MET A 257 16.62 -4.16 -12.56
CA MET A 257 17.59 -3.07 -12.47
C MET A 257 18.29 -3.09 -11.11
N SER A 258 19.21 -4.03 -10.96
CA SER A 258 20.28 -4.03 -9.96
C SER A 258 21.61 -4.21 -10.68
#